data_AF-A0A2G6KDI1-F1
#
_entry.id   AF-A0A2G6KDI1-F1
#
_cell.length_a   1.000
_cell.length_b   1.000
_cell.length_c   1.000
_cell.angle_alpha   90.00
_cell.angle_beta   90.00
_cell.angle_gamma   90.00
#
_symmetry.space_group_name_H-M   'P 1'
#
loop_
_entity.id
_entity.type
_entity.pdbx_description
1 polymer ?
#
loop_
_entity_poly.entity_id
_entity_poly.type
_entity_poly.pdbx_seq_one_letter_code
_entity_poly.pdbx_strand_id
1 'polypeptide(L)'
;MLRRYQGKFFQAITYQEQALALLEQDNEQEGGANILTNLGVVYGELGKFDEAEDVLREALHVDEMQDFILFNLALVLRQKYQDTQCLTVRNEVVTLLNRYLRLEPSDDAAREYLRELTSLEFL
;
A
#
# COMPACT_ATOMS: atom_id res chain seq x y z
N MET A 1 -21.62 -12.75 -8.75
CA MET A 1 -20.76 -12.68 -7.54
C MET A 1 -20.25 -11.25 -7.27
N LEU A 2 -19.93 -10.45 -8.29
CA LEU A 2 -19.47 -9.04 -8.16
C LEU A 2 -20.27 -8.13 -7.19
N ARG A 3 -21.62 -8.14 -7.23
CA ARG A 3 -22.44 -7.28 -6.36
C ARG A 3 -22.25 -7.52 -4.85
N ARG A 4 -21.95 -8.76 -4.44
CA ARG A 4 -21.73 -9.08 -3.02
C ARG A 4 -20.38 -8.58 -2.54
N TYR A 5 -19.37 -8.59 -3.40
CA TYR A 5 -18.05 -8.07 -3.09
C TYR A 5 -18.10 -6.55 -3.00
N GLN A 6 -18.69 -5.87 -3.99
CA GLN A 6 -18.87 -4.41 -3.97
C GLN A 6 -19.59 -3.92 -2.71
N GLY A 7 -20.63 -4.63 -2.25
CA GLY A 7 -21.34 -4.26 -1.02
C GLY A 7 -20.50 -4.44 0.26
N LYS A 8 -19.69 -5.49 0.35
CA LYS A 8 -18.80 -5.73 1.50
C LYS A 8 -17.66 -4.72 1.56
N PHE A 9 -17.11 -4.37 0.42
CA PHE A 9 -16.04 -3.38 0.34
C PHE A 9 -16.52 -1.97 0.65
N PHE A 10 -17.73 -1.59 0.22
CA PHE A 10 -18.34 -0.31 0.60
C PHE A 10 -18.54 -0.22 2.12
N GLN A 11 -18.98 -1.32 2.74
CA GLN A 11 -19.08 -1.40 4.19
C GLN A 11 -17.72 -1.29 4.86
N ALA A 12 -16.70 -1.99 4.36
CA ALA A 12 -15.34 -1.91 4.87
C ALA A 12 -14.82 -0.47 4.85
N ILE A 13 -14.97 0.24 3.73
CA ILE A 13 -14.59 1.65 3.59
C ILE A 13 -15.33 2.53 4.60
N THR A 14 -16.65 2.39 4.71
CA THR A 14 -17.45 3.18 5.66
C THR A 14 -17.05 2.91 7.12
N TYR A 15 -16.77 1.66 7.50
CA TYR A 15 -16.30 1.32 8.84
C TYR A 15 -14.91 1.93 9.12
N GLN A 16 -14.03 1.93 8.12
CA GLN A 16 -12.69 2.47 8.20
C GLN A 16 -12.70 4.00 8.34
N GLU A 17 -13.54 4.70 7.57
CA GLU A 17 -13.74 6.16 7.65
C GLU A 17 -14.33 6.59 8.99
N GLN A 18 -15.31 5.82 9.51
CA GLN A 18 -15.87 6.08 10.84
C GLN A 18 -14.85 5.88 11.94
N ALA A 19 -14.02 4.83 11.84
CA ALA A 19 -12.98 4.58 12.81
C ALA A 19 -11.88 5.65 12.75
N LEU A 20 -11.53 6.16 11.56
CA LEU A 20 -10.63 7.30 11.42
C LEU A 20 -11.19 8.57 12.09
N ALA A 21 -12.47 8.88 11.86
CA ALA A 21 -13.14 10.03 12.48
C ALA A 21 -13.22 9.93 14.02
N LEU A 22 -13.26 8.71 14.57
CA LEU A 22 -13.21 8.49 16.02
C LEU A 22 -11.79 8.69 16.57
N LEU A 23 -10.77 8.21 15.87
CA LEU A 23 -9.37 8.40 16.27
C LEU A 23 -8.92 9.86 16.20
N GLU A 24 -9.42 10.63 15.22
CA GLU A 24 -9.21 12.08 15.17
C GLU A 24 -9.81 12.83 16.37
N GLN A 25 -10.87 12.28 16.99
CA GLN A 25 -11.48 12.86 18.19
C GLN A 25 -10.73 12.49 19.48
N ASP A 26 -10.12 11.29 19.51
CA ASP A 26 -9.45 10.77 20.70
C ASP A 26 -7.95 11.13 20.77
N ASN A 27 -7.39 11.86 19.79
CA ASN A 27 -5.95 12.23 19.71
C ASN A 27 -4.98 11.02 19.71
N GLU A 28 -5.47 9.80 19.55
CA GLU A 28 -4.65 8.59 19.43
C GLU A 28 -4.14 8.45 18.00
N GLN A 29 -2.91 8.92 17.76
CA GLN A 29 -2.27 8.84 16.44
C GLN A 29 -1.88 7.41 16.06
N GLU A 30 -1.56 6.54 17.04
CA GLU A 30 -1.09 5.17 16.82
C GLU A 30 -2.13 4.28 16.11
N GLY A 31 -3.43 4.49 16.36
CA GLY A 31 -4.50 3.72 15.72
C GLY A 31 -4.70 4.04 14.23
N GLY A 32 -4.32 5.26 13.80
CA GLY A 32 -4.65 5.78 12.47
C GLY A 32 -3.90 5.04 11.35
N ALA A 33 -2.63 4.71 11.56
CA ALA A 33 -1.79 4.05 10.56
C ALA A 33 -2.35 2.68 10.16
N ASN A 34 -2.82 1.88 11.13
CA ASN A 34 -3.40 0.56 10.88
C ASN A 34 -4.69 0.67 10.07
N ILE A 35 -5.49 1.68 10.39
CA ILE A 35 -6.77 1.89 9.75
C ILE A 35 -6.59 2.31 8.30
N LEU A 36 -5.71 3.28 8.07
CA LEU A 36 -5.35 3.74 6.72
C LEU A 36 -4.71 2.61 5.91
N THR A 37 -3.82 1.82 6.49
CA THR A 37 -3.17 0.73 5.75
C THR A 37 -4.17 -0.32 5.26
N ASN A 38 -5.11 -0.72 6.13
CA ASN A 38 -6.17 -1.65 5.76
C ASN A 38 -7.11 -1.08 4.69
N LEU A 39 -7.39 0.23 4.74
CA LEU A 39 -8.18 0.91 3.71
C LEU A 39 -7.47 0.88 2.35
N GLY A 40 -6.16 1.15 2.34
CA GLY A 40 -5.31 1.06 1.15
C GLY A 40 -5.31 -0.33 0.51
N VAL A 41 -5.23 -1.39 1.32
CA VAL A 41 -5.34 -2.78 0.84
C VAL A 41 -6.69 -3.05 0.20
N VAL A 42 -7.79 -2.63 0.86
CA VAL A 42 -9.15 -2.80 0.33
C VAL A 42 -9.32 -2.08 -1.01
N TYR A 43 -8.80 -0.87 -1.15
CA TYR A 43 -8.81 -0.16 -2.43
C TYR A 43 -7.99 -0.88 -3.51
N GLY A 44 -6.82 -1.45 -3.15
CA GLY A 44 -6.02 -2.26 -4.05
C GLY A 44 -6.78 -3.50 -4.56
N GLU A 45 -7.46 -4.22 -3.68
CA GLU A 45 -8.29 -5.39 -4.05
C GLU A 45 -9.49 -5.03 -4.93
N LEU A 46 -9.99 -3.80 -4.83
CA LEU A 46 -11.04 -3.26 -5.69
C LEU A 46 -10.55 -2.82 -7.07
N GLY A 47 -9.23 -2.82 -7.32
CA GLY A 47 -8.63 -2.25 -8.52
C GLY A 47 -8.61 -0.71 -8.53
N LYS A 48 -8.89 -0.10 -7.38
CA LYS A 48 -8.90 1.35 -7.17
C LYS A 48 -7.51 1.82 -6.75
N PHE A 49 -6.56 1.71 -7.68
CA PHE A 49 -5.15 1.89 -7.34
C PHE A 49 -4.77 3.33 -7.00
N ASP A 50 -5.49 4.32 -7.55
CA ASP A 50 -5.31 5.73 -7.19
C ASP A 50 -5.68 5.97 -5.72
N GLU A 51 -6.89 5.56 -5.32
CA GLU A 51 -7.33 5.70 -3.93
C GLU A 51 -6.47 4.87 -2.96
N ALA A 52 -6.02 3.69 -3.38
CA ALA A 52 -5.12 2.86 -2.58
C ALA A 52 -3.77 3.53 -2.33
N GLU A 53 -3.20 4.17 -3.36
CA GLU A 53 -1.92 4.88 -3.27
C GLU A 53 -2.02 6.07 -2.31
N ASP A 54 -3.05 6.91 -2.47
CA ASP A 54 -3.22 8.11 -1.66
C ASP A 54 -3.32 7.76 -0.17
N VAL A 55 -4.14 6.77 0.15
CA VAL A 55 -4.37 6.32 1.54
C VAL A 55 -3.13 5.66 2.14
N LEU A 56 -2.38 4.86 1.38
CA LEU A 56 -1.13 4.25 1.87
C LEU A 56 -0.03 5.29 2.11
N ARG A 57 0.01 6.36 1.30
CA ARG A 57 0.95 7.48 1.51
C ARG A 57 0.59 8.28 2.75
N GLU A 58 -0.70 8.46 3.02
CA GLU A 58 -1.18 9.06 4.27
C GLU A 58 -0.81 8.21 5.48
N ALA A 59 -1.02 6.89 5.41
CA ALA A 59 -0.62 5.96 6.47
C ALA A 59 0.88 6.05 6.78
N LEU A 60 1.72 6.23 5.75
CA LEU A 60 3.17 6.33 5.89
C LEU A 60 3.61 7.59 6.67
N HIS A 61 2.77 8.63 6.74
CA HIS A 61 3.05 9.85 7.49
C HIS A 61 2.78 9.71 9.01
N VAL A 62 2.06 8.67 9.42
CA VAL A 62 1.63 8.44 10.82
C VAL A 62 2.59 7.51 11.60
N ASP A 63 3.56 6.91 10.91
CA ASP A 63 4.88 6.45 11.41
C ASP A 63 4.99 5.26 12.40
N GLU A 64 4.07 4.28 12.43
CA GLU A 64 4.27 3.08 13.29
C GLU A 64 4.28 1.71 12.61
N MET A 65 3.89 1.58 11.34
CA MET A 65 3.98 0.30 10.60
C MET A 65 4.62 0.48 9.22
N GLN A 66 5.83 1.05 9.19
CA GLN A 66 6.52 1.37 7.94
C GLN A 66 6.72 0.13 7.06
N ASP A 67 6.99 -1.05 7.62
CA ASP A 67 7.20 -2.29 6.88
C ASP A 67 5.95 -2.71 6.08
N PHE A 68 4.79 -2.82 6.76
CA PHE A 68 3.56 -3.26 6.12
C PHE A 68 3.04 -2.24 5.10
N ILE A 69 3.16 -0.94 5.39
CA ILE A 69 2.74 0.13 4.48
C ILE A 69 3.61 0.15 3.22
N LEU A 70 4.94 0.07 3.37
CA LEU A 70 5.87 0.10 2.23
C LEU A 70 5.65 -1.08 1.28
N PHE A 71 5.41 -2.27 1.83
CA PHE A 71 5.14 -3.46 1.04
C PHE A 71 3.83 -3.31 0.24
N ASN A 72 2.73 -2.90 0.88
CA ASN A 72 1.45 -2.72 0.21
C ASN A 72 1.49 -1.59 -0.83
N LEU A 73 2.20 -0.49 -0.56
CA LEU A 73 2.37 0.60 -1.52
C LEU A 73 3.16 0.13 -2.76
N ALA A 74 4.22 -0.65 -2.56
CA ALA A 74 4.97 -1.26 -3.67
C ALA A 74 4.08 -2.15 -4.55
N LEU A 75 3.19 -2.95 -3.94
CA LEU A 75 2.24 -3.79 -4.68
C LEU A 75 1.19 -2.98 -5.46
N VAL A 76 0.63 -1.94 -4.85
CA VAL A 76 -0.35 -1.05 -5.51
C VAL A 76 0.29 -0.34 -6.71
N LEU A 77 1.47 0.24 -6.53
CA LEU A 77 2.19 0.91 -7.62
C LEU A 77 2.54 -0.06 -8.75
N ARG A 78 2.97 -1.28 -8.43
CA ARG A 78 3.21 -2.33 -9.44
C ARG A 78 1.96 -2.57 -10.29
N GLN A 79 0.81 -2.73 -9.65
CA GLN A 79 -0.43 -3.10 -10.32
C GLN A 79 -1.03 -1.93 -11.11
N LYS A 80 -0.91 -0.71 -10.57
CA LYS A 80 -1.34 0.53 -11.21
C LYS A 80 -0.59 0.82 -12.51
N TYR A 81 0.72 0.58 -12.50
CA TYR A 81 1.62 1.00 -13.57
C TYR A 81 2.17 -0.18 -14.39
N GLN A 82 1.58 -1.37 -14.27
CA GLN A 82 2.03 -2.61 -14.90
C GLN A 82 2.13 -2.50 -16.44
N ASP A 83 1.32 -1.62 -17.05
CA ASP A 83 1.27 -1.38 -18.49
C ASP A 83 2.15 -0.20 -18.96
N THR A 84 2.68 0.58 -18.03
CA THR A 84 3.56 1.72 -18.33
C THR A 84 5.00 1.35 -18.05
N GLN A 85 5.87 1.39 -19.06
CA GLN A 85 7.34 1.35 -18.90
C GLN A 85 7.88 2.63 -18.22
N CYS A 86 7.17 3.16 -17.22
CA CYS A 86 7.52 4.39 -16.53
C CYS A 86 8.68 4.12 -15.56
N LEU A 87 9.88 4.49 -15.98
CA LEU A 87 11.11 4.35 -15.19
C LEU A 87 10.99 5.06 -13.83
N THR A 88 10.26 6.18 -13.75
CA THR A 88 10.04 6.93 -12.51
C THR A 88 9.32 6.10 -11.46
N VAL A 89 8.20 5.49 -11.83
CA VAL A 89 7.43 4.63 -10.91
C VAL A 89 8.26 3.41 -10.52
N ARG A 90 8.94 2.80 -11.49
CA ARG A 90 9.80 1.64 -11.20
C ARG A 90 10.88 1.99 -10.17
N ASN A 91 11.54 3.12 -10.32
CA ASN A 91 12.57 3.59 -9.38
C ASN A 91 11.97 3.86 -8.00
N GLU A 92 10.74 4.36 -7.94
CA GLU A 92 10.02 4.54 -6.68
C GLU A 92 9.74 3.20 -6.00
N VAL A 93 9.21 2.21 -6.72
CA VAL A 93 8.96 0.86 -6.19
C VAL A 93 10.26 0.21 -5.69
N VAL A 94 11.35 0.32 -6.45
CA VAL A 94 12.69 -0.12 -6.02
C VAL A 94 13.12 0.58 -4.72
N THR A 95 12.87 1.87 -4.59
CA THR A 95 13.19 2.63 -3.37
C THR A 95 12.38 2.14 -2.17
N LEU A 96 11.08 1.91 -2.35
CA LEU A 96 10.18 1.43 -1.31
C LEU A 96 10.56 0.02 -0.85
N LEU A 97 10.83 -0.90 -1.78
CA LEU A 97 11.28 -2.26 -1.46
C LEU A 97 12.63 -2.27 -0.73
N ASN A 98 13.56 -1.39 -1.11
CA ASN A 98 14.83 -1.25 -0.40
C ASN A 98 14.64 -0.72 1.03
N ARG A 99 13.64 0.13 1.28
CA ARG A 99 13.30 0.57 2.65
C ARG A 99 12.66 -0.58 3.42
N TYR A 100 11.71 -1.29 2.81
CA TYR A 100 11.05 -2.46 3.39
C TYR A 100 12.06 -3.54 3.81
N LEU A 101 12.95 -3.95 2.90
CA LEU A 101 13.96 -5.00 3.15
C LEU A 101 15.04 -4.61 4.17
N ARG A 102 15.18 -3.33 4.54
CA ARG A 102 16.02 -2.94 5.69
C ARG A 102 15.34 -3.26 7.02
N LEU A 103 14.01 -3.24 7.05
CA LEU A 103 13.19 -3.60 8.21
C LEU A 103 13.02 -5.13 8.27
N GLU A 104 12.68 -5.74 7.12
CA GLU A 104 12.43 -7.17 6.98
C GLU A 104 13.42 -7.84 6.01
N PRO A 105 14.72 -7.97 6.37
CA PRO A 105 15.73 -8.53 5.47
C PRO A 105 15.51 -10.01 5.18
N SER A 106 14.73 -10.72 5.99
CA SER A 106 14.45 -12.14 5.83
C SER A 106 13.42 -12.46 4.74
N ASP A 107 12.67 -11.46 4.24
CA ASP A 107 11.68 -11.67 3.19
C ASP A 107 12.35 -11.94 1.82
N ASP A 108 12.35 -13.22 1.44
CA ASP A 108 12.89 -13.68 0.15
C ASP A 108 12.02 -13.26 -1.03
N ALA A 109 10.70 -13.16 -0.86
CA ALA A 109 9.77 -12.81 -1.94
C ALA A 109 9.94 -11.33 -2.33
N ALA A 110 10.05 -10.44 -1.34
CA ALA A 110 10.36 -9.03 -1.61
C ALA A 110 11.75 -8.84 -2.24
N ARG A 111 12.74 -9.67 -1.85
CA ARG A 111 14.07 -9.67 -2.48
C ARG A 111 14.05 -10.13 -3.93
N GLU A 112 13.31 -11.20 -4.22
CA GLU A 112 13.13 -11.69 -5.60
C GLU A 112 12.44 -10.62 -6.45
N TYR A 113 11.38 -10.00 -5.93
CA TYR A 113 10.69 -8.93 -6.63
C TYR A 113 11.59 -7.74 -6.95
N LEU A 114 12.43 -7.31 -5.99
CA LEU A 114 13.42 -6.27 -6.21
C LEU A 114 14.44 -6.64 -7.31
N ARG A 115 14.87 -7.91 -7.37
CA ARG A 115 15.78 -8.41 -8.41
C ARG A 115 15.14 -8.38 -9.80
N GLU A 116 13.89 -8.77 -9.93
CA GLU A 116 13.18 -8.72 -11.21
C GLU A 116 13.14 -7.29 -11.77
N LEU A 117 12.77 -6.32 -10.93
CA LEU A 117 12.68 -4.91 -11.32
C LEU A 117 14.02 -4.30 -11.74
N THR A 118 15.11 -4.71 -11.09
CA THR A 118 16.47 -4.20 -11.38
C THR A 118 17.14 -4.95 -12.53
N SER A 119 16.80 -6.22 -12.78
CA SER A 119 17.33 -6.98 -13.91
C SER A 119 16.86 -6.47 -15.27
N LEU A 120 15.68 -5.84 -15.30
CA LEU A 120 15.09 -5.21 -16.49
C LEU A 120 15.73 -3.85 -16.86
N GLU A 121 16.72 -3.37 -16.12
CA GLU A 121 17.47 -2.14 -16.44
C GLU A 121 18.57 -2.33 -17.49
N PHE A 122 18.98 -3.57 -17.73
CA PHE A 122 20.16 -3.90 -18.54
C PHE A 122 19.83 -4.54 -19.89
N LEU A 123 18.56 -4.49 -20.33
CA LEU A 123 18.10 -4.93 -21.66
C LEU A 123 17.62 -3.73 -22.48
#